data_AF-A0A939RB39-F1
#
_entry.id   AF-A0A939RB39-F1
#
_cell.length_a   1.000
_cell.length_b   1.000
_cell.length_c   1.000
_cell.angle_alpha   90.00
_cell.angle_beta   90.00
_cell.angle_gamma   90.00
#
_symmetry.space_group_name_H-M   'P 1'
#
loop_
_entity.id
_entity.type
_entity.pdbx_description
1 polymer ?
#
loop_
_entity_poly.entity_id
_entity_poly.type
_entity_poly.pdbx_seq_one_letter_code
_entity_poly.pdbx_strand_id
1 'polypeptide(L)'
;MSNTEFLIGAATAAHQVEGNNTNSDIWAMEQMKYGGYPEKSLDAADHYNRYKEDIALLKEAGLNAYRFSIEWARIEPAEGAFDEKEMQ
;
A
#
# COMPACT_ATOMS: atom_id res chain seq x y z
N MET A 1 33.60 1.17 5.81
CA MET A 1 32.68 0.77 4.72
C MET A 1 31.87 -0.41 5.26
N SER A 2 30.65 -0.19 5.73
CA SER A 2 29.82 -1.28 6.23
C SER A 2 29.30 -2.08 5.04
N ASN A 3 29.44 -3.40 5.13
CA ASN A 3 29.13 -4.35 4.07
C ASN A 3 27.61 -4.35 3.81
N THR A 4 27.17 -3.82 2.66
CA THR A 4 25.75 -3.55 2.31
C THR A 4 25.03 -4.74 1.66
N GLU A 5 25.42 -5.99 1.92
CA GLU A 5 24.75 -7.16 1.33
C GLU A 5 23.50 -7.61 2.10
N PHE A 6 23.43 -7.36 3.43
CA PHE A 6 22.28 -7.78 4.23
C PHE A 6 21.18 -6.70 4.24
N LEU A 7 19.97 -7.07 3.83
CA LEU A 7 18.82 -6.17 3.79
C LEU A 7 18.14 -6.08 5.16
N ILE A 8 18.06 -4.88 5.69
CA ILE A 8 17.31 -4.51 6.89
C ILE A 8 16.34 -3.41 6.48
N GLY A 9 15.05 -3.72 6.58
CA GLY A 9 14.00 -2.87 6.06
C GLY A 9 12.69 -3.00 6.81
N ALA A 10 11.71 -2.23 6.36
CA ALA A 10 10.32 -2.34 6.76
C ALA A 10 9.49 -2.91 5.61
N ALA A 11 8.26 -3.34 5.92
CA ALA A 11 7.32 -3.79 4.92
C ALA A 11 5.90 -3.28 5.18
N THR A 12 5.17 -3.02 4.10
CA THR A 12 3.76 -2.63 4.11
C THR A 12 2.98 -3.46 3.08
N ALA A 13 1.65 -3.41 3.18
CA ALA A 13 0.74 -3.87 2.14
C ALA A 13 -0.23 -2.73 1.82
N ALA A 14 -0.47 -2.50 0.53
CA ALA A 14 -1.18 -1.34 -0.01
C ALA A 14 -2.53 -1.11 0.67
N HIS A 15 -3.39 -2.13 0.74
CA HIS A 15 -4.69 -2.00 1.42
C HIS A 15 -4.59 -1.54 2.89
N GLN A 16 -3.50 -1.87 3.60
CA GLN A 16 -3.32 -1.49 5.00
C GLN A 16 -2.85 -0.06 5.20
N VAL A 17 -2.19 0.55 4.21
CA VAL A 17 -1.48 1.84 4.41
C VAL A 17 -1.84 2.93 3.40
N GLU A 18 -2.22 2.58 2.17
CA GLU A 18 -2.41 3.56 1.08
C GLU A 18 -3.65 4.43 1.28
N GLY A 19 -4.74 3.82 1.74
CA GLY A 19 -6.04 4.45 1.82
C GLY A 19 -6.78 4.50 0.48
N ASN A 20 -8.10 4.67 0.52
CA ASN A 20 -8.95 4.78 -0.66
C ASN A 20 -8.76 3.64 -1.68
N ASN A 21 -8.57 2.41 -1.20
CA ASN A 21 -8.45 1.21 -2.04
C ASN A 21 -9.85 0.63 -2.38
N THR A 22 -10.70 1.47 -2.97
CA THR A 22 -12.15 1.22 -3.05
C THR A 22 -12.58 0.17 -4.07
N ASN A 23 -11.67 -0.26 -4.95
CA ASN A 23 -11.93 -1.30 -5.94
C ASN A 23 -11.50 -2.70 -5.46
N SER A 24 -10.93 -2.81 -4.26
CA SER A 24 -10.50 -4.10 -3.70
C SER A 24 -11.67 -4.93 -3.17
N ASP A 25 -11.48 -6.25 -3.18
CA ASP A 25 -12.40 -7.21 -2.56
C ASP A 25 -12.52 -6.99 -1.05
N ILE A 26 -11.42 -6.69 -0.37
CA ILE A 26 -11.40 -6.36 1.06
C ILE A 26 -12.26 -5.11 1.33
N TRP A 27 -12.12 -4.04 0.53
CA TRP A 27 -12.96 -2.86 0.69
C TRP A 27 -14.45 -3.21 0.53
N ALA A 28 -14.79 -4.04 -0.46
CA ALA A 28 -16.16 -4.50 -0.65
C ALA A 28 -16.67 -5.28 0.59
N MET A 29 -15.84 -6.15 1.18
CA MET A 29 -16.18 -6.87 2.41
C MET A 29 -16.37 -5.94 3.60
N GLU A 30 -15.56 -4.90 3.76
CA GLU A 30 -15.69 -3.89 4.82
C GLU A 30 -17.03 -3.14 4.78
N GLN A 31 -17.67 -3.05 3.61
CA GLN A 31 -19.01 -2.45 3.48
C GLN A 31 -20.15 -3.42 3.85
N MET A 32 -19.88 -4.73 3.92
CA MET A 32 -20.92 -5.73 4.18
C MET A 32 -21.31 -5.75 5.66
N LYS A 33 -22.61 -5.82 5.93
CA LYS A 33 -23.17 -5.93 7.29
C LYS A 33 -22.57 -7.08 8.12
N TYR A 34 -22.10 -8.13 7.46
CA TYR A 34 -21.49 -9.32 8.07
C TYR A 34 -20.09 -9.63 7.51
N GLY A 35 -19.37 -8.60 7.05
CA GLY A 35 -18.07 -8.74 6.38
C GLY A 35 -16.90 -9.15 7.29
N GLY A 36 -17.08 -9.19 8.61
CA GLY A 36 -16.05 -9.60 9.56
C GLY A 36 -15.04 -8.50 9.93
N TYR A 37 -15.20 -7.29 9.40
CA TYR A 37 -14.35 -6.14 9.73
C TYR A 37 -15.05 -5.24 10.75
N PRO A 38 -14.39 -4.89 11.87
CA PRO A 38 -14.98 -4.03 12.89
C PRO A 38 -15.06 -2.56 12.45
N GLU A 39 -14.11 -2.14 11.60
CA GLU A 39 -13.97 -0.78 11.07
C GLU A 39 -13.50 -0.83 9.62
N LYS A 40 -13.67 0.27 8.89
CA LYS A 40 -13.28 0.41 7.48
C LYS A 40 -11.86 0.97 7.38
N SER A 41 -11.11 0.57 6.37
CA SER A 41 -9.74 1.05 6.12
C SER A 41 -9.68 2.54 5.78
N LEU A 42 -10.68 3.07 5.07
CA LEU A 42 -10.81 4.48 4.66
C LEU A 42 -9.50 5.03 4.09
N ASP A 43 -8.98 6.13 4.65
CA ASP A 43 -7.74 6.77 4.24
C ASP A 43 -6.48 6.04 4.76
N ALA A 44 -6.63 5.03 5.64
CA ALA A 44 -5.52 4.33 6.29
C ALA A 44 -4.44 5.29 6.84
N ALA A 45 -3.19 5.16 6.40
CA ALA A 45 -2.10 6.09 6.71
C ALA A 45 -1.84 7.12 5.60
N ASP A 46 -2.66 7.14 4.55
CA ASP A 46 -2.53 8.00 3.36
C ASP A 46 -1.18 7.81 2.64
N HIS A 47 -0.63 6.59 2.68
CA HIS A 47 0.67 6.28 2.07
C HIS A 47 0.65 6.51 0.55
N TYR A 48 -0.52 6.41 -0.10
CA TYR A 48 -0.66 6.70 -1.53
C TYR A 48 -0.21 8.13 -1.88
N ASN A 49 -0.53 9.10 -1.04
CA ASN A 49 -0.14 10.50 -1.25
C ASN A 49 1.16 10.88 -0.53
N ARG A 50 1.58 10.12 0.50
CA ARG A 50 2.69 10.45 1.41
C ARG A 50 3.92 9.54 1.29
N TYR A 51 3.97 8.66 0.28
CA TYR A 51 5.04 7.67 0.17
C TYR A 51 6.44 8.29 0.13
N LYS A 52 6.60 9.52 -0.38
CA LYS A 52 7.91 10.18 -0.47
C LYS A 52 8.43 10.54 0.92
N GLU A 53 7.56 11.09 1.76
CA GLU A 53 7.86 11.42 3.15
C GLU A 53 8.15 10.15 3.95
N ASP A 54 7.33 9.11 3.76
CA ASP A 54 7.49 7.85 4.47
C ASP A 54 8.79 7.13 4.09
N ILE A 55 9.16 7.10 2.80
CA ILE A 55 10.45 6.54 2.36
C ILE A 55 11.63 7.35 2.90
N ALA A 56 11.50 8.69 2.99
CA ALA A 56 12.54 9.53 3.59
C ALA A 56 12.74 9.19 5.08
N LEU A 57 11.65 8.95 5.83
CA LEU A 57 11.72 8.52 7.23
C LEU A 57 12.36 7.14 7.38
N LEU A 58 12.03 6.17 6.52
CA LEU A 58 12.69 4.85 6.51
C LEU A 58 14.20 4.98 6.29
N LYS A 59 14.60 5.89 5.40
CA LYS A 59 16.01 6.18 5.13
C LYS A 59 16.70 6.85 6.32
N GLU A 60 16.05 7.83 6.96
CA GLU A 60 16.55 8.49 8.17
C GLU A 60 16.71 7.52 9.34
N ALA A 61 15.80 6.54 9.46
CA ALA A 61 15.88 5.45 10.42
C ALA A 61 17.01 4.44 10.15
N GLY A 62 17.79 4.63 9.08
CA GLY A 62 18.94 3.79 8.73
C GLY A 62 18.60 2.49 8.00
N LEU A 63 17.36 2.35 7.51
CA LEU A 63 16.96 1.19 6.72
C LEU A 63 17.55 1.25 5.31
N ASN A 64 17.84 0.07 4.75
CA ASN A 64 18.38 -0.06 3.39
C ASN A 64 17.45 -0.82 2.44
N ALA A 65 16.27 -1.23 2.91
CA ALA A 65 15.24 -1.90 2.13
C ALA A 65 13.84 -1.44 2.53
N TYR A 66 12.93 -1.42 1.56
CA TYR A 66 11.51 -1.24 1.79
C TYR A 66 10.74 -2.19 0.87
N ARG A 67 9.84 -3.00 1.45
CA ARG A 67 8.96 -3.90 0.69
C ARG A 67 7.53 -3.39 0.77
N PHE A 68 6.90 -3.15 -0.37
CA PHE A 68 5.50 -2.77 -0.48
C PHE A 68 4.83 -3.60 -1.57
N SER A 69 3.49 -3.58 -1.63
CA SER A 69 2.73 -4.21 -2.72
C SER A 69 2.27 -3.17 -3.72
N ILE A 70 2.14 -3.58 -4.98
CA ILE A 70 1.42 -2.85 -6.02
C ILE A 70 0.00 -3.40 -6.02
N GLU A 71 -0.99 -2.51 -5.96
CA GLU A 71 -2.39 -2.91 -5.74
C GLU A 71 -3.11 -3.18 -7.06
N TRP A 72 -3.45 -4.45 -7.30
CA TRP A 72 -4.10 -4.84 -8.57
C TRP A 72 -5.46 -4.16 -8.76
N ALA A 73 -6.21 -3.94 -7.70
CA ALA A 73 -7.48 -3.21 -7.74
C ALA A 73 -7.36 -1.76 -8.25
N ARG A 74 -6.15 -1.19 -8.22
CA ARG A 74 -5.83 0.10 -8.86
C ARG A 74 -5.34 -0.08 -10.29
N ILE A 75 -4.44 -1.04 -10.52
CA ILE A 75 -3.84 -1.30 -11.84
C ILE A 75 -4.89 -1.72 -12.88
N GLU A 76 -5.82 -2.60 -12.50
CA GLU A 76 -6.86 -3.15 -13.36
C GLU A 76 -8.20 -3.13 -12.60
N PRO A 77 -8.85 -1.96 -12.47
CA PRO A 77 -10.09 -1.79 -11.71
C PRO A 77 -11.27 -2.60 -12.24
N ALA A 78 -11.21 -3.03 -13.51
CA ALA A 78 -12.14 -3.96 -14.12
C ALA A 78 -11.39 -4.82 -15.15
N GLU A 79 -11.87 -6.05 -15.38
CA GLU A 79 -11.23 -7.02 -16.29
C GLU A 79 -10.93 -6.39 -17.67
N GLY A 80 -9.65 -6.39 -18.04
CA GLY A 80 -9.13 -5.83 -19.29
C GLY A 80 -9.04 -4.30 -19.34
N ALA A 81 -9.45 -3.59 -18.29
CA ALA A 81 -9.41 -2.13 -18.21
C ALA A 81 -8.29 -1.67 -17.28
N PHE A 82 -7.08 -1.48 -17.83
CA PHE A 82 -5.91 -1.01 -17.09
C PHE A 82 -5.92 0.52 -16.90
N ASP A 83 -5.57 0.99 -15.71
CA ASP A 83 -5.34 2.43 -15.46
C ASP A 83 -3.85 2.77 -15.64
N GLU A 84 -3.54 3.46 -16.74
CA GLU A 84 -2.17 3.87 -17.05
C GLU A 84 -1.56 4.81 -16.01
N LYS A 85 -2.37 5.53 -15.23
CA LYS A 85 -1.86 6.45 -14.19
C LYS A 85 -1.24 5.70 -13.02
N GLU A 86 -1.71 4.49 -12.75
CA GLU A 86 -1.24 3.65 -11.65
C GLU A 86 0.05 2.88 -12.01
N MET A 87 0.55 3.04 -13.25
CA MET A 87 1.74 2.37 -13.78
C MET A 87 2.93 3.31 -14.06
N GLN A 88 2.83 4.60 -13.68
CA GLN A 88 3.88 5.62 -13.88
C GLN A 88 4.73 5.83 -12.62
#